data_AF-A0A2A5ASS8-F1
#
_entry.id   AF-A0A2A5ASS8-F1
#
_cell.length_a   1.000
_cell.length_b   1.000
_cell.length_c   1.000
_cell.angle_alpha   90.00
_cell.angle_beta   90.00
_cell.angle_gamma   90.00
#
_symmetry.space_group_name_H-M   'P 1'
#
loop_
_entity.id
_entity.type
_entity.pdbx_description
1 polymer ?
#
loop_
_entity_poly.entity_id
_entity_poly.type
_entity_poly.pdbx_seq_one_letter_code
_entity_poly.pdbx_strand_id
1 'polypeptide(L)'
;MTKKSYRYKNKKYTLAELAEISEVNIKCLSKRFSYGFTVKEAVETPLKISNKTYQYKGKKRTLVEISKLSGIAYTTLQYRLQLGQTFKEAVSKPIKKAKTLKYKGKVHTIAELSILSGVGERMIRKRLADGLTTKQAIETPRREVNKKYLYKGKKKTLTDFAEIYDTTYDLLRHRLARGMTIKDAIEKPVGYRVPK
;
A
#
# COMPACT_ATOMS: atom_id res chain seq x y z
N MET A 1 21.74 4.79 -20.14
CA MET A 1 21.10 3.46 -19.97
C MET A 1 20.80 2.89 -21.33
N THR A 2 21.46 1.80 -21.73
CA THR A 2 21.25 1.13 -23.01
C THR A 2 19.86 0.47 -23.03
N LYS A 3 19.01 0.84 -24.01
CA LYS A 3 17.70 0.19 -24.19
C LYS A 3 17.92 -1.29 -24.49
N LYS A 4 17.30 -2.18 -23.71
CA LYS A 4 17.35 -3.63 -23.92
C LYS A 4 16.78 -3.96 -25.30
N SER A 5 17.57 -4.65 -26.13
CA SER A 5 17.19 -5.07 -27.49
C SER A 5 16.91 -6.56 -27.55
N TYR A 6 15.99 -6.97 -28.41
CA TYR A 6 15.52 -8.33 -28.59
C TYR A 6 15.72 -8.76 -30.04
N ARG A 7 16.21 -9.99 -30.28
CA ARG A 7 16.39 -10.52 -31.63
C ARG A 7 15.15 -11.30 -32.06
N TYR A 8 14.54 -10.91 -33.19
CA TYR A 8 13.40 -11.59 -33.79
C TYR A 8 13.54 -11.56 -35.32
N LYS A 9 13.29 -12.69 -36.02
CA LYS A 9 13.46 -12.80 -37.49
C LYS A 9 14.77 -12.18 -38.01
N ASN A 10 15.89 -12.48 -37.34
CA ASN A 10 17.25 -11.99 -37.63
C ASN A 10 17.48 -10.47 -37.53
N LYS A 11 16.50 -9.69 -37.04
CA LYS A 11 16.64 -8.25 -36.76
C LYS A 11 16.62 -8.00 -35.25
N LYS A 12 17.20 -6.87 -34.82
CA LYS A 12 17.14 -6.41 -33.43
C LYS A 12 16.02 -5.38 -33.32
N TYR A 13 15.20 -5.51 -32.29
CA TYR A 13 14.08 -4.63 -31.99
C TYR A 13 14.13 -4.16 -30.55
N THR A 14 13.63 -2.95 -30.28
CA THR A 14 13.25 -2.55 -28.93
C THR A 14 11.94 -3.21 -28.50
N LEU A 15 11.63 -3.18 -27.20
CA LEU A 15 10.36 -3.73 -26.70
C LEU A 15 9.13 -3.04 -27.32
N ALA A 16 9.23 -1.73 -27.59
CA ALA A 16 8.17 -0.96 -28.23
C ALA A 16 7.99 -1.35 -29.70
N GLU A 17 9.08 -1.44 -30.46
CA GLU A 17 9.04 -1.93 -31.85
C GLU A 17 8.50 -3.36 -31.94
N LEU A 18 8.89 -4.24 -31.01
CA LEU A 18 8.31 -5.59 -30.93
C LEU A 18 6.80 -5.55 -30.71
N ALA A 19 6.30 -4.65 -29.86
CA ALA A 19 4.87 -4.50 -29.58
C ALA A 19 4.10 -4.03 -30.82
N GLU A 20 4.68 -3.11 -31.59
CA GLU A 20 4.11 -2.60 -32.83
C GLU A 20 4.04 -3.69 -33.91
N ILE A 21 5.15 -4.39 -34.18
CA ILE A 21 5.17 -5.39 -35.27
C ILE A 21 4.38 -6.68 -34.96
N SER A 22 4.12 -6.95 -33.69
CA SER A 22 3.40 -8.17 -33.26
C SER A 22 1.95 -7.92 -32.88
N GLU A 23 1.51 -6.66 -32.86
CA GLU A 23 0.21 -6.24 -32.32
C GLU A 23 -0.06 -6.73 -30.87
N VAL A 24 0.99 -7.14 -30.16
CA VAL A 24 0.92 -7.56 -28.76
C VAL A 24 1.25 -6.36 -27.87
N ASN A 25 0.35 -6.03 -26.95
CA ASN A 25 0.55 -4.92 -26.01
C ASN A 25 1.91 -5.02 -25.29
N ILE A 26 2.64 -3.90 -25.21
CA ILE A 26 3.96 -3.81 -24.58
C ILE A 26 4.00 -4.37 -23.14
N LYS A 27 2.93 -4.18 -22.36
CA LYS A 27 2.80 -4.75 -21.00
C LYS A 27 2.67 -6.27 -21.03
N CYS A 28 1.97 -6.81 -22.04
CA CYS A 28 1.85 -8.26 -22.24
C CYS A 28 3.21 -8.87 -22.59
N LEU A 29 3.96 -8.28 -23.53
CA LEU A 29 5.32 -8.71 -23.87
C LEU A 29 6.24 -8.69 -22.64
N SER A 30 6.24 -7.58 -21.89
CA SER A 30 7.03 -7.47 -20.66
C SER A 30 6.69 -8.58 -19.66
N LYS A 31 5.41 -8.94 -19.52
CA LYS A 31 4.96 -9.98 -18.61
C LYS A 31 5.35 -11.37 -19.11
N ARG A 32 5.22 -11.65 -20.41
CA ARG A 32 5.68 -12.91 -21.04
C ARG A 32 7.18 -13.12 -20.80
N PHE A 33 7.99 -12.08 -20.97
CA PHE A 33 9.43 -12.15 -20.66
C PHE A 33 9.71 -12.40 -19.18
N SER A 34 8.94 -11.80 -18.26
CA SER A 34 9.08 -12.09 -16.83
C SER A 34 8.70 -13.53 -16.45
N TYR A 35 7.90 -14.19 -17.29
CA TYR A 35 7.55 -15.61 -17.17
C TYR A 35 8.47 -16.54 -17.95
N GLY A 36 9.58 -16.03 -18.50
CA GLY A 36 10.59 -16.85 -19.18
C GLY A 36 10.30 -17.17 -20.64
N PHE A 37 9.29 -16.54 -21.26
CA PHE A 37 9.02 -16.74 -22.68
C PHE A 37 10.21 -16.27 -23.53
N THR A 38 10.55 -17.04 -24.56
CA THR A 38 11.45 -16.59 -25.62
C THR A 38 10.83 -15.45 -26.43
N VAL A 39 11.64 -14.70 -27.19
CA VAL A 39 11.14 -13.61 -28.05
C VAL A 39 10.09 -14.11 -29.03
N LYS A 40 10.31 -15.29 -29.63
CA LYS A 40 9.40 -15.91 -30.59
C LYS A 40 8.06 -16.27 -29.93
N GLU A 41 8.10 -16.99 -28.81
CA GLU A 41 6.87 -17.32 -28.06
C GLU A 41 6.14 -16.05 -27.59
N ALA A 42 6.89 -15.04 -27.14
CA ALA A 42 6.32 -13.81 -26.61
C ALA A 42 5.52 -13.04 -27.66
N VAL A 43 5.90 -13.07 -28.93
CA VAL A 43 5.19 -12.35 -30.01
C VAL A 43 4.19 -13.22 -30.76
N GLU A 44 4.41 -14.54 -30.86
CA GLU A 44 3.56 -15.44 -31.65
C GLU A 44 2.45 -16.11 -30.83
N THR A 45 2.56 -16.16 -29.49
CA THR A 45 1.49 -16.75 -28.67
C THR A 45 0.21 -15.89 -28.79
N PRO A 46 -0.93 -16.46 -29.20
CA PRO A 46 -2.19 -15.73 -29.28
C PRO A 46 -2.61 -15.14 -27.94
N LEU A 47 -3.27 -13.99 -27.94
CA LEU A 47 -3.89 -13.46 -26.74
C LEU A 47 -5.07 -14.38 -26.35
N LYS A 48 -5.02 -14.95 -25.15
CA LYS A 48 -6.17 -15.69 -24.61
C LYS A 48 -7.24 -14.68 -24.17
N ILE A 49 -8.10 -14.29 -25.11
CA ILE A 49 -9.24 -13.43 -24.82
C ILE A 49 -10.28 -14.31 -24.12
N SER A 50 -10.48 -14.10 -22.82
CA SER A 50 -11.54 -14.80 -22.09
C SER A 50 -12.90 -14.18 -22.45
N ASN A 51 -13.58 -14.78 -23.43
CA ASN A 51 -14.96 -14.43 -23.81
C ASN A 51 -15.99 -15.07 -22.87
N LYS A 52 -15.67 -15.19 -21.58
CA LYS A 52 -16.57 -15.86 -20.63
C LYS A 52 -17.87 -15.05 -20.50
N THR A 53 -18.97 -15.64 -20.93
CA THR A 53 -20.31 -15.06 -20.83
C THR A 53 -21.11 -15.72 -19.70
N TYR A 54 -22.07 -14.97 -19.18
CA TYR A 54 -23.00 -15.40 -18.14
C TYR A 54 -24.43 -15.10 -18.58
N GLN A 55 -25.38 -15.95 -18.18
CA GLN A 55 -26.79 -15.66 -18.39
C GLN A 55 -27.22 -14.53 -17.45
N TYR A 56 -27.66 -13.41 -18.01
CA TYR A 56 -28.13 -12.26 -17.24
C TYR A 56 -29.30 -11.58 -17.97
N LYS A 57 -30.43 -11.42 -17.28
CA LYS A 57 -31.68 -10.86 -17.85
C LYS A 57 -32.07 -11.52 -19.18
N GLY A 58 -32.02 -12.86 -19.23
CA GLY A 58 -32.45 -13.66 -20.38
C GLY A 58 -31.49 -13.71 -21.58
N LYS A 59 -30.29 -13.10 -21.50
CA LYS A 59 -29.28 -13.16 -22.57
C LYS A 59 -27.90 -13.52 -22.03
N LYS A 60 -27.09 -14.21 -22.84
CA LYS A 60 -25.65 -14.40 -22.57
C LYS A 60 -24.95 -13.06 -22.74
N ARG A 61 -24.26 -12.61 -21.70
CA ARG A 61 -23.55 -11.33 -21.65
C ARG A 61 -22.16 -11.49 -21.06
N THR A 62 -21.22 -10.67 -21.50
CA THR A 62 -19.90 -10.56 -20.87
C THR A 62 -19.99 -9.85 -19.52
N LEU A 63 -19.00 -10.05 -18.66
CA LEU A 63 -18.96 -9.38 -17.36
C LEU A 63 -18.89 -7.84 -17.47
N VAL A 64 -18.32 -7.33 -18.57
CA VAL A 64 -18.26 -5.88 -18.88
C VAL A 64 -19.65 -5.33 -19.18
N GLU A 65 -20.42 -6.01 -20.03
CA GLU A 65 -21.81 -5.61 -20.30
C GLU A 65 -22.68 -5.70 -19.04
N ILE A 66 -22.51 -6.78 -18.26
CA ILE A 66 -23.24 -6.96 -17.00
C ILE A 66 -22.90 -5.86 -16.01
N SER A 67 -21.63 -5.43 -15.94
CA SER A 67 -21.23 -4.31 -15.09
C SER A 67 -21.99 -3.03 -15.43
N LYS A 68 -22.09 -2.70 -16.73
CA LYS A 68 -22.85 -1.53 -17.20
C LYS A 68 -24.35 -1.66 -16.89
N LEU A 69 -24.93 -2.84 -17.07
CA LEU A 69 -26.37 -3.09 -16.89
C LEU A 69 -26.81 -3.21 -15.42
N SER A 70 -25.92 -3.64 -14.53
CA SER A 70 -26.20 -3.86 -13.11
C SER A 70 -25.79 -2.67 -12.23
N GLY A 71 -24.96 -1.76 -12.74
CA GLY A 71 -24.36 -0.67 -11.95
C GLY A 71 -23.26 -1.15 -10.99
N ILE A 72 -22.91 -2.44 -11.01
CA ILE A 72 -21.82 -2.99 -10.21
C ILE A 72 -20.53 -2.88 -11.02
N ALA A 73 -19.48 -2.32 -10.43
CA ALA A 73 -18.18 -2.19 -11.09
C ALA A 73 -17.63 -3.56 -11.55
N TYR A 74 -17.08 -3.62 -12.76
CA TYR A 74 -16.48 -4.82 -13.34
C TYR A 74 -15.49 -5.49 -12.39
N THR A 75 -14.62 -4.70 -11.77
CA THR A 75 -13.62 -5.17 -10.80
C THR A 75 -14.26 -5.82 -9.58
N THR A 76 -15.41 -5.31 -9.12
CA THR A 76 -16.16 -5.90 -8.01
C THR A 76 -16.76 -7.25 -8.40
N LEU A 77 -17.38 -7.34 -9.59
CA LEU A 77 -17.92 -8.60 -10.09
C LEU A 77 -16.80 -9.65 -10.30
N GLN A 78 -15.68 -9.24 -10.90
CA GLN A 78 -14.53 -10.10 -11.14
C GLN A 78 -13.95 -10.63 -9.83
N TYR A 79 -13.75 -9.75 -8.84
CA TYR A 79 -13.25 -10.13 -7.53
C TYR A 79 -14.17 -11.13 -6.83
N ARG A 80 -15.49 -10.92 -6.87
CA ARG A 80 -16.48 -11.84 -6.29
C ARG A 80 -16.39 -13.24 -6.90
N LEU A 81 -16.28 -13.32 -8.23
CA LEU A 81 -16.13 -14.59 -8.95
C LEU A 81 -14.78 -15.27 -8.64
N GLN A 82 -13.70 -14.51 -8.46
CA GLN A 82 -12.40 -15.04 -8.04
C GLN A 82 -12.41 -15.61 -6.63
N LEU A 83 -13.24 -15.06 -5.75
CA LEU A 83 -13.50 -15.63 -4.42
C LEU A 83 -14.39 -16.89 -4.45
N GLY A 84 -14.73 -17.40 -5.63
CA GLY A 84 -15.55 -18.60 -5.80
C GLY A 84 -17.05 -18.38 -5.67
N GLN A 85 -17.54 -17.14 -5.57
CA GLN A 85 -18.99 -16.88 -5.54
C GLN A 85 -19.63 -17.31 -6.86
N THR A 86 -20.86 -17.83 -6.77
CA THR A 86 -21.65 -18.09 -7.97
C THR A 86 -21.96 -16.79 -8.70
N PHE A 87 -22.24 -16.86 -10.00
CA PHE A 87 -22.60 -15.66 -10.77
C PHE A 87 -23.81 -14.94 -10.16
N LYS A 88 -24.82 -15.71 -9.72
CA LYS A 88 -26.04 -15.18 -9.10
C LYS A 88 -25.71 -14.40 -7.82
N GLU A 89 -24.88 -14.94 -6.93
CA GLU A 89 -24.40 -14.22 -5.74
C GLU A 89 -23.59 -12.98 -6.11
N ALA A 90 -22.72 -13.09 -7.11
CA ALA A 90 -21.85 -12.00 -7.50
C ALA A 90 -22.63 -10.76 -7.97
N VAL A 91 -23.78 -10.94 -8.61
CA VAL A 91 -24.65 -9.82 -9.05
C VAL A 91 -25.71 -9.42 -8.02
N SER A 92 -26.13 -10.31 -7.12
CA SER A 92 -27.17 -9.99 -6.12
C SER A 92 -26.62 -9.35 -4.85
N LYS A 93 -25.36 -9.63 -4.50
CA LYS A 93 -24.79 -9.18 -3.23
C LYS A 93 -24.68 -7.65 -3.18
N PRO A 94 -25.22 -7.00 -2.13
CA PRO A 94 -25.21 -5.54 -2.04
C PRO A 94 -23.80 -4.98 -1.97
N ILE A 95 -23.60 -3.79 -2.51
CA ILE A 95 -22.34 -3.04 -2.40
C ILE A 95 -22.30 -2.41 -1.01
N LYS A 96 -21.25 -2.71 -0.23
CA LYS A 96 -21.04 -2.07 1.07
C LYS A 96 -20.63 -0.62 0.83
N LYS A 97 -21.40 0.32 1.38
CA LYS A 97 -21.05 1.75 1.37
C LYS A 97 -19.79 1.97 2.21
N ALA A 98 -18.98 2.95 1.82
CA ALA A 98 -17.82 3.35 2.60
C ALA A 98 -18.26 3.85 3.98
N LYS A 99 -17.50 3.50 5.03
CA LYS A 99 -17.75 4.01 6.38
C LYS A 99 -17.48 5.52 6.41
N THR A 100 -18.45 6.28 6.90
CA THR A 100 -18.36 7.73 7.08
C THR A 100 -18.20 8.11 8.54
N LEU A 101 -17.51 9.22 8.79
CA LEU A 101 -17.17 9.72 10.12
C LEU A 101 -17.43 11.23 10.18
N LYS A 102 -17.85 11.74 11.33
CA LYS A 102 -18.03 13.18 11.54
C LYS A 102 -16.71 13.83 11.96
N TYR A 103 -16.32 14.92 11.31
CA TYR A 103 -15.19 15.75 11.67
C TYR A 103 -15.49 17.22 11.34
N LYS A 104 -15.26 18.13 12.29
CA LYS A 104 -15.53 19.58 12.14
C LYS A 104 -16.92 19.89 11.56
N GLY A 105 -17.96 19.20 12.04
CA GLY A 105 -19.34 19.41 11.61
C GLY A 105 -19.72 18.82 10.25
N LYS A 106 -18.77 18.23 9.51
CA LYS A 106 -19.01 17.60 8.20
C LYS A 106 -18.83 16.08 8.27
N VAL A 107 -19.46 15.37 7.34
CA VAL A 107 -19.36 13.92 7.20
C VAL A 107 -18.31 13.61 6.13
N HIS A 108 -17.34 12.76 6.47
CA HIS A 108 -16.24 12.39 5.59
C HIS A 108 -16.04 10.89 5.51
N THR A 109 -15.57 10.39 4.37
CA THR A 109 -15.01 9.04 4.28
C THR A 109 -13.60 8.99 4.89
N ILE A 110 -13.11 7.79 5.23
CA ILE A 110 -11.73 7.61 5.70
C ILE A 110 -10.71 8.10 4.64
N ALA A 111 -11.01 7.89 3.35
CA ALA A 111 -10.17 8.35 2.25
C ALA A 111 -10.08 9.88 2.21
N GLU A 112 -11.21 10.58 2.31
CA GLU A 112 -11.23 12.05 2.40
C GLU A 112 -10.47 12.56 3.62
N LEU A 113 -10.67 11.95 4.80
CA LEU A 113 -9.93 12.32 6.01
C LEU A 113 -8.42 12.08 5.85
N SER A 114 -8.03 11.04 5.12
CA SER A 114 -6.62 10.76 4.84
C SER A 114 -5.98 11.85 4.00
N ILE A 115 -6.66 12.29 2.95
CA ILE A 115 -6.23 13.40 2.09
C ILE A 115 -6.16 14.70 2.91
N LEU A 116 -7.21 14.98 3.70
CA LEU A 116 -7.33 16.21 4.48
C LEU A 116 -6.23 16.35 5.56
N SER A 117 -5.87 15.25 6.22
CA SER A 117 -4.95 15.26 7.36
C SER A 117 -3.52 14.87 7.02
N GLY A 118 -3.27 14.30 5.84
CA GLY A 118 -1.99 13.67 5.49
C GLY A 118 -1.72 12.36 6.25
N VAL A 119 -2.63 11.90 7.11
CA VAL A 119 -2.50 10.62 7.82
C VAL A 119 -3.01 9.50 6.92
N GLY A 120 -2.19 8.48 6.66
CA GLY A 120 -2.59 7.37 5.80
C GLY A 120 -3.82 6.61 6.32
N GLU A 121 -4.72 6.19 5.42
CA GLU A 121 -5.98 5.50 5.75
C GLU A 121 -5.81 4.32 6.73
N ARG A 122 -4.74 3.51 6.54
CA ARG A 122 -4.44 2.38 7.41
C ARG A 122 -4.20 2.82 8.86
N MET A 123 -3.52 3.94 9.05
CA MET A 123 -3.26 4.49 10.38
C MET A 123 -4.55 5.03 11.00
N ILE A 124 -5.38 5.74 10.23
CA ILE A 124 -6.69 6.22 10.69
C ILE A 124 -7.55 5.04 11.16
N ARG A 125 -7.65 3.98 10.36
CA ARG A 125 -8.39 2.76 10.73
C ARG A 125 -7.87 2.12 12.00
N LYS A 126 -6.53 2.01 12.13
CA LYS A 126 -5.91 1.46 13.33
C LYS A 126 -6.28 2.29 14.57
N ARG A 127 -6.09 3.61 14.51
CA ARG A 127 -6.41 4.51 15.63
C ARG A 127 -7.87 4.43 16.06
N LEU A 128 -8.79 4.37 15.11
CA LEU A 128 -10.22 4.16 15.41
C LEU A 128 -10.49 2.79 16.04
N ALA A 129 -9.79 1.74 15.62
CA ALA A 129 -9.89 0.41 16.23
C ALA A 129 -9.29 0.39 17.65
N ASP A 130 -8.24 1.19 17.89
CA ASP A 130 -7.64 1.42 19.21
C ASP A 130 -8.53 2.32 20.12
N GLY A 131 -9.74 2.68 19.67
CA GLY A 131 -10.72 3.45 20.45
C GLY A 131 -10.59 4.97 20.37
N LEU A 132 -9.68 5.51 19.55
CA LEU A 132 -9.56 6.96 19.40
C LEU A 132 -10.78 7.54 18.66
N THR A 133 -11.14 8.77 19.05
CA THR A 133 -12.14 9.55 18.32
C THR A 133 -11.65 9.92 16.91
N THR A 134 -12.57 10.30 16.01
CA THR A 134 -12.21 10.75 14.65
C THR A 134 -11.21 11.91 14.68
N LYS A 135 -11.40 12.89 15.57
CA LYS A 135 -10.49 14.02 15.75
C LYS A 135 -9.09 13.54 16.15
N GLN A 136 -8.99 12.71 17.20
CA GLN A 136 -7.71 12.15 17.64
C GLN A 136 -7.04 11.32 16.54
N ALA A 137 -7.81 10.50 15.81
CA ALA A 137 -7.30 9.61 14.78
C ALA A 137 -6.54 10.36 13.67
N ILE A 138 -6.93 11.60 13.37
CA ILE A 138 -6.34 12.39 12.29
C ILE A 138 -5.40 13.51 12.78
N GLU A 139 -5.58 14.01 14.01
CA GLU A 139 -4.74 15.09 14.56
C GLU A 139 -3.56 14.57 15.39
N THR A 140 -3.57 13.29 15.80
CA THR A 140 -2.45 12.74 16.58
C THR A 140 -1.20 12.68 15.70
N PRO A 141 -0.08 13.33 16.09
CA PRO A 141 1.13 13.32 15.30
C PRO A 141 1.71 11.91 15.19
N ARG A 142 2.42 11.65 14.10
CA ARG A 142 3.17 10.40 13.95
C ARG A 142 4.30 10.40 14.97
N ARG A 143 4.48 9.30 15.69
CA ARG A 143 5.67 9.12 16.54
C ARG A 143 6.92 9.23 15.68
N GLU A 144 7.82 10.14 16.06
CA GLU A 144 9.13 10.25 15.42
C GLU A 144 9.94 8.97 15.66
N VAL A 145 10.22 8.24 14.57
CA VAL A 145 10.90 6.94 14.64
C VAL A 145 12.42 7.08 14.87
N ASN A 146 12.98 8.27 14.65
CA ASN A 146 14.41 8.57 14.79
C ASN A 146 14.62 9.89 15.55
N LYS A 147 13.94 10.05 16.69
CA LYS A 147 14.09 11.25 17.51
C LYS A 147 15.56 11.42 17.88
N LYS A 148 16.14 12.57 17.51
CA LYS A 148 17.52 12.94 17.84
C LYS A 148 17.55 13.85 19.06
N TYR A 149 18.57 13.68 19.88
CA TYR A 149 18.80 14.45 21.10
C TYR A 149 20.11 15.22 20.95
N LEU A 150 20.16 16.44 21.50
CA LEU A 150 21.36 17.27 21.54
C LEU A 150 22.07 17.04 22.88
N TYR A 151 23.32 16.60 22.84
CA TYR A 151 24.15 16.45 24.02
C TYR A 151 25.63 16.68 23.65
N LYS A 152 26.33 17.52 24.43
CA LYS A 152 27.73 17.93 24.18
C LYS A 152 28.01 18.33 22.72
N GLY A 153 27.12 19.15 22.15
CA GLY A 153 27.22 19.65 20.77
C GLY A 153 26.87 18.63 19.67
N LYS A 154 26.58 17.37 20.00
CA LYS A 154 26.23 16.32 19.02
C LYS A 154 24.72 16.09 19.00
N LYS A 155 24.10 16.10 17.81
CA LYS A 155 22.68 15.80 17.59
C LYS A 155 22.51 14.39 17.01
N LYS A 156 22.24 13.41 17.86
CA LYS A 156 22.29 11.98 17.53
C LYS A 156 21.10 11.19 18.07
N THR A 157 20.89 9.96 17.58
CA THR A 157 19.83 9.08 18.10
C THR A 157 20.21 8.48 19.45
N LEU A 158 19.25 7.88 20.17
CA LEU A 158 19.59 7.14 21.39
C LEU A 158 20.47 5.93 21.12
N THR A 159 20.32 5.27 19.97
CA THR A 159 21.18 4.15 19.58
C THR A 159 22.61 4.63 19.40
N ASP A 160 22.82 5.73 18.67
CA ASP A 160 24.17 6.29 18.51
C ASP A 160 24.77 6.69 19.86
N PHE A 161 23.98 7.26 20.78
CA PHE A 161 24.47 7.61 22.12
C PHE A 161 24.74 6.39 22.99
N ALA A 162 23.94 5.33 22.85
CA ALA A 162 24.16 4.07 23.52
C ALA A 162 25.53 3.47 23.13
N GLU A 163 25.85 3.48 21.84
CA GLU A 163 27.16 3.05 21.31
C GLU A 163 28.31 3.96 21.80
N ILE A 164 28.14 5.28 21.74
CA ILE A 164 29.21 6.24 22.11
C ILE A 164 29.58 6.17 23.60
N TYR A 165 28.59 5.92 24.46
CA TYR A 165 28.76 5.96 25.92
C TYR A 165 28.71 4.57 26.56
N ASP A 166 28.90 3.51 25.76
CA ASP A 166 28.93 2.11 26.19
C ASP A 166 27.75 1.76 27.13
N THR A 167 26.55 2.08 26.69
CA THR A 167 25.30 1.85 27.42
C THR A 167 24.25 1.23 26.51
N THR A 168 23.06 0.94 27.05
CA THR A 168 21.99 0.31 26.26
C THR A 168 20.92 1.31 25.85
N TYR A 169 20.39 1.14 24.64
CA TYR A 169 19.24 1.90 24.13
C TYR A 169 18.07 1.85 25.12
N ASP A 170 17.78 0.67 25.69
CA ASP A 170 16.67 0.46 26.61
C ASP A 170 16.84 1.24 27.92
N LEU A 171 18.06 1.30 28.47
CA LEU A 171 18.33 2.09 29.65
C LEU A 171 18.08 3.58 29.39
N LEU A 172 18.64 4.13 28.31
CA LEU A 172 18.45 5.54 27.94
C LEU A 172 16.97 5.85 27.69
N ARG A 173 16.28 4.99 26.93
CA ARG A 173 14.85 5.12 26.64
C ARG A 173 14.02 5.15 27.91
N HIS A 174 14.30 4.25 28.85
CA HIS A 174 13.55 4.14 30.09
C HIS A 174 13.81 5.34 31.02
N ARG A 175 15.05 5.85 31.09
CA ARG A 175 15.40 7.07 31.82
C ARG A 175 14.66 8.29 31.28
N LEU A 176 14.62 8.46 29.96
CA LEU A 176 13.84 9.54 29.33
C LEU A 176 12.33 9.39 29.54
N ALA A 177 11.81 8.16 29.52
CA ALA A 177 10.40 7.88 29.82
C ALA A 177 10.02 8.23 31.27
N ARG A 178 10.99 8.24 32.19
CA ARG A 178 10.85 8.70 33.58
C ARG A 178 11.06 10.21 33.74
N GLY A 179 11.23 10.95 32.65
CA GLY A 179 11.39 12.41 32.67
C GLY A 179 12.81 12.91 32.86
N MET A 180 13.84 12.04 32.86
CA MET A 180 15.23 12.49 32.89
C MET A 180 15.58 13.27 31.62
N THR A 181 16.52 14.20 31.72
CA THR A 181 17.11 14.85 30.54
C THR A 181 18.04 13.88 29.81
N ILE A 182 18.38 14.14 28.53
CA ILE A 182 19.37 13.30 27.81
C ILE A 182 20.74 13.31 28.50
N LYS A 183 21.12 14.43 29.13
CA LYS A 183 22.36 14.54 29.91
C LYS A 183 22.34 13.58 31.09
N ASP A 184 21.31 13.68 31.94
CA ASP A 184 21.17 12.81 33.11
C ASP A 184 21.02 11.34 32.72
N ALA A 185 20.33 11.10 31.61
CA ALA A 185 20.14 9.75 31.08
C ALA A 185 21.47 9.08 30.73
N ILE A 186 22.49 9.84 30.31
CA ILE A 186 23.83 9.33 29.97
C ILE A 186 24.74 9.33 31.20
N GLU A 187 24.74 10.40 32.02
CA GLU A 187 25.74 10.61 33.07
C GLU A 187 25.44 9.87 34.39
N LYS A 188 24.17 9.54 34.69
CA LYS A 188 23.81 8.92 35.99
C LYS A 188 24.07 7.40 36.01
N PRO A 189 24.46 6.83 37.17
CA PRO A 189 24.67 5.39 37.30
C PRO A 189 23.34 4.61 37.24
N VAL A 190 23.44 3.31 36.92
CA VAL A 190 22.28 2.41 36.93
C VAL A 190 21.68 2.39 38.34
N GLY A 191 20.35 2.45 38.44
CA GLY A 191 19.64 2.50 39.73
C GLY A 191 19.34 3.90 40.29
N TYR A 192 19.85 4.97 39.68
CA TYR A 192 19.51 6.35 40.08
C TYR A 192 18.00 6.60 40.00
N ARG A 193 17.40 7.10 41.10
CA ARG A 193 15.99 7.48 41.20
C ARG A 193 15.87 9.00 41.11
N VAL A 194 14.98 9.48 40.25
CA VAL A 194 14.64 10.91 40.19
C VAL A 194 13.95 11.26 41.52
N PRO A 195 14.44 12.25 42.28
CA PRO A 195 13.75 12.74 43.47
C PRO A 195 12.32 13.16 43.09
N LYS A 196 11.34 12.80 43.92
CA LYS A 196 9.95 13.21 43.74
C LYS A 196 9.78 14.70 44.03
#